data_AF-A0A180FS14-F1
#
_entry.id   AF-A0A180FS14-F1
#
_cell.length_a   1.000
_cell.length_b   1.000
_cell.length_c   1.000
_cell.angle_alpha   90.00
_cell.angle_beta   90.00
_cell.angle_gamma   90.00
#
_symmetry.space_group_name_H-M   'P 1'
#
loop_
_entity.id
_entity.type
_entity.pdbx_description
1 polymer ?
#
loop_
_entity_poly.entity_id
_entity_poly.type
_entity_poly.pdbx_seq_one_letter_code
_entity_poly.pdbx_strand_id
1 'polypeptide(L)'
;MLHLELESVPYGSRHFVGYFLYNTFDGYEYVGNPALKNKKSIESNASVAWHYWMNSTNLTAKYSFAAYFGYHFMAEAGVQAVAQQIDFSTEYGEDRTPEYLIASFSAGYGWRIKEVILHLKTGVENIFDKRYSTCSDWNNIPRKGRNFLLI
;
A
#
# COMPACT_ATOMS: atom_id res chain seq x y z
N MET A 1 -13.95 -11.86 25.84
CA MET A 1 -14.56 -12.71 24.78
C MET A 1 -15.79 -11.94 24.31
N LEU A 2 -15.83 -11.19 23.21
CA LEU A 2 -15.00 -11.07 22.00
C LEU A 2 -14.51 -9.60 21.87
N HIS A 3 -13.27 -9.40 21.46
CA HIS A 3 -12.68 -8.08 21.20
C HIS A 3 -12.71 -7.89 19.68
N LEU A 4 -13.49 -6.92 19.18
CA LEU A 4 -13.58 -6.57 17.76
C LEU A 4 -12.77 -5.27 17.57
N GLU A 5 -11.59 -5.39 16.97
CA GLU A 5 -10.80 -4.24 16.54
C GLU A 5 -11.42 -3.64 15.27
N LEU A 6 -11.90 -2.41 15.38
CA LEU A 6 -12.31 -1.56 14.25
C LEU A 6 -11.05 -0.92 13.67
N GLU A 7 -10.54 -1.47 12.57
CA GLU A 7 -9.45 -0.84 11.84
C GLU A 7 -10.01 0.37 11.05
N SER A 8 -9.59 1.57 11.43
CA SER A 8 -9.95 2.82 10.75
C SER A 8 -9.28 2.85 9.38
N VAL A 9 -10.04 2.61 8.31
CA VAL A 9 -9.55 2.75 6.93
C VAL A 9 -9.33 4.25 6.65
N PRO A 10 -8.11 4.67 6.27
CA PRO A 10 -7.78 6.08 6.11
C PRO A 10 -8.52 6.71 4.93
N TYR A 11 -8.87 7.97 5.14
CA TYR A 11 -9.57 8.89 4.25
C TYR A 11 -8.92 8.90 2.85
N GLY A 12 -9.52 8.21 1.86
CA GLY A 12 -9.01 8.26 0.49
C GLY A 12 -9.54 7.25 -0.53
N SER A 13 -10.10 6.10 -0.13
CA SER A 13 -10.57 5.08 -1.08
C SER A 13 -12.06 5.25 -1.42
N ARG A 14 -12.35 5.93 -2.53
CA ARG A 14 -13.72 6.17 -3.03
C ARG A 14 -14.34 4.93 -3.71
N HIS A 15 -14.04 3.72 -3.23
CA HIS A 15 -14.45 2.47 -3.87
C HIS A 15 -15.00 1.47 -2.86
N PHE A 16 -16.06 1.85 -2.16
CA PHE A 16 -16.90 0.88 -1.47
C PHE A 16 -18.38 1.20 -1.74
N VAL A 17 -19.07 0.15 -2.18
CA VAL A 17 -20.54 0.06 -2.24
C VAL A 17 -21.11 0.58 -0.91
N GLY A 18 -22.21 1.33 -0.98
CA GLY A 18 -22.72 2.16 0.12
C GLY A 18 -22.58 1.55 1.51
N TYR A 19 -21.64 2.09 2.29
CA TYR A 19 -21.57 1.93 3.73
C TYR A 19 -21.40 3.32 4.36
N PHE A 20 -21.92 3.44 5.59
CA PHE A 20 -22.07 4.67 6.36
C PHE A 20 -20.81 5.54 6.30
N LEU A 21 -20.95 6.76 5.79
CA LEU A 21 -19.92 7.78 5.93
C LEU A 21 -20.20 8.52 7.23
N TYR A 22 -19.41 8.25 8.26
CA TYR A 22 -19.43 9.06 9.47
C TYR A 22 -18.54 10.29 9.25
N ASN A 23 -19.13 11.48 9.31
CA ASN A 23 -18.37 12.72 9.27
C ASN A 23 -18.15 13.23 10.70
N THR A 24 -16.91 13.14 11.19
CA THR A 24 -16.56 13.55 12.55
C THR A 24 -16.72 15.06 12.79
N PHE A 25 -16.80 15.88 11.73
CA PHE A 25 -16.95 17.34 11.83
C PHE A 25 -18.37 17.79 12.15
N ASP A 26 -19.38 17.05 11.69
CA ASP A 26 -20.79 17.39 11.91
C ASP A 26 -21.52 16.38 12.83
N GLY A 27 -20.90 15.23 13.12
CA GLY A 27 -21.45 14.20 14.00
C GLY A 27 -22.57 13.37 13.36
N TYR A 28 -22.77 13.49 12.04
CA TYR A 28 -23.82 12.77 11.32
C TYR A 28 -23.29 11.55 10.57
N GLU A 29 -24.12 10.51 10.56
CA GLU A 29 -23.95 9.33 9.74
C GLU A 29 -24.71 9.49 8.42
N TYR A 30 -23.97 9.48 7.32
CA TYR A 30 -24.56 9.52 5.99
C TYR A 30 -24.75 8.10 5.48
N VAL A 31 -26.02 7.70 5.32
CA VAL A 31 -26.39 6.42 4.73
C VAL A 31 -26.12 6.45 3.22
N GLY A 32 -25.13 5.68 2.77
CA GLY A 32 -24.81 5.55 1.35
C GLY A 32 -25.90 4.79 0.59
N ASN A 33 -26.22 5.19 -0.64
CA ASN A 33 -27.21 4.50 -1.47
C ASN A 33 -26.61 3.20 -2.07
N PRO A 34 -27.06 1.99 -1.66
CA PRO A 34 -26.52 0.71 -2.15
C PRO A 34 -26.87 0.42 -3.62
N ALA A 35 -27.85 1.13 -4.19
CA ALA A 35 -28.25 1.01 -5.60
C ALA A 35 -27.36 1.83 -6.55
N LEU A 36 -26.34 2.53 -6.05
CA LEU A 36 -25.44 3.32 -6.90
C LEU A 36 -24.68 2.43 -7.88
N LYS A 37 -24.75 2.80 -9.16
CA LYS A 37 -24.09 2.08 -10.26
C LYS A 37 -22.58 2.12 -10.05
N ASN A 38 -21.96 0.94 -9.99
CA ASN A 38 -20.52 0.80 -9.76
C ASN A 38 -19.72 1.62 -10.80
N LYS A 39 -19.02 2.64 -10.33
CA LYS A 39 -18.33 3.62 -11.16
C LYS A 39 -16.94 3.10 -11.52
N LYS A 40 -16.51 3.35 -12.76
CA LYS A 40 -15.11 3.16 -13.15
C LYS A 40 -14.28 4.26 -12.49
N SER A 41 -13.13 3.90 -11.96
CA SER A 41 -12.23 4.86 -11.33
C SER A 41 -10.78 4.50 -11.50
N ILE A 42 -9.97 5.51 -11.27
CA ILE A 42 -8.54 5.47 -11.35
C ILE A 42 -8.04 6.28 -10.16
N GLU A 43 -7.05 5.73 -9.46
CA GLU A 43 -6.38 6.34 -8.32
C GLU A 43 -4.88 6.32 -8.59
N SER A 44 -4.20 7.43 -8.33
CA SER A 44 -2.76 7.56 -8.50
C SER A 44 -2.17 8.24 -7.27
N ASN A 45 -1.18 7.62 -6.64
CA ASN A 45 -0.53 8.15 -5.46
C ASN A 45 0.97 8.28 -5.73
N ALA A 46 1.54 9.42 -5.38
CA ALA A 46 2.96 9.68 -5.42
C ALA A 46 3.40 10.21 -4.06
N SER A 47 4.48 9.67 -3.52
CA SER A 47 5.03 10.11 -2.24
C SER A 47 6.56 10.12 -2.29
N VAL A 48 7.14 11.12 -1.64
CA VAL A 48 8.58 11.24 -1.43
C VAL A 48 8.79 11.46 0.05
N ALA A 49 9.68 10.68 0.64
CA ALA A 49 10.04 10.76 2.05
C ALA A 49 11.55 10.94 2.18
N TRP A 50 11.94 11.94 2.96
CA TRP A 50 13.31 12.16 3.40
C TRP A 50 13.41 11.81 4.87
N HIS A 51 14.26 10.84 5.19
CA HIS A 51 14.57 10.46 6.56
C HIS A 51 15.93 11.04 6.93
N TYR A 52 15.97 11.85 7.99
CA TYR A 52 17.20 12.41 8.57
C TYR A 52 17.29 12.00 10.04
N TRP A 53 18.27 11.17 10.37
CA TRP A 53 18.57 10.79 11.76
C TRP A 53 20.06 10.97 12.02
N MET A 54 20.45 11.82 12.97
CA MET A 54 21.83 12.13 13.39
C MET A 54 22.81 12.46 12.23
N ASN A 55 23.26 11.45 11.48
CA ASN A 55 24.15 11.50 10.31
C ASN A 55 23.74 10.43 9.25
N SER A 56 22.47 10.03 9.19
CA SER A 56 21.92 9.08 8.22
C SER A 56 20.85 9.76 7.37
N THR A 57 21.15 9.91 6.08
CA THR A 57 20.24 10.48 5.09
C THR A 57 19.74 9.39 4.15
N ASN A 58 18.42 9.19 4.10
CA ASN A 58 17.79 8.28 3.15
C ASN A 58 16.63 8.97 2.43
N LEU A 59 16.58 8.81 1.11
CA LEU A 59 15.49 9.28 0.25
C LEU A 59 14.70 8.07 -0.26
N THR A 60 13.42 8.00 0.09
CA THR A 60 12.47 7.00 -0.39
C THR A 60 11.42 7.66 -1.28
N ALA A 61 11.28 7.18 -2.51
CA ALA A 61 10.21 7.56 -3.42
C ALA A 61 9.26 6.37 -3.62
N LYS A 62 7.95 6.61 -3.56
CA LYS A 62 6.93 5.61 -3.87
C LYS A 62 5.91 6.17 -4.84
N TYR A 63 5.50 5.35 -5.79
CA TYR A 63 4.44 5.65 -6.72
C TYR A 63 3.53 4.45 -6.84
N SER A 64 2.22 4.64 -6.78
CA SER A 64 1.24 3.59 -7.03
C SER A 64 0.09 4.09 -7.88
N PHE A 65 -0.48 3.16 -8.63
CA PHE A 65 -1.60 3.37 -9.52
C PHE A 65 -2.58 2.23 -9.34
N ALA A 66 -3.86 2.55 -9.16
CA ALA A 66 -4.94 1.58 -9.08
C ALA A 66 -6.05 1.96 -10.07
N ALA A 67 -6.61 0.96 -10.72
CA ALA A 67 -7.75 1.11 -11.61
C ALA A 67 -8.85 0.13 -11.22
N TYR A 68 -10.07 0.64 -11.07
CA TYR A 68 -11.25 -0.13 -10.71
C TYR A 68 -12.29 -0.02 -11.82
N PHE A 69 -12.68 -1.16 -12.39
CA PHE A 69 -13.65 -1.24 -13.46
C PHE A 69 -14.96 -1.80 -12.88
N GLY A 70 -15.67 -0.93 -12.17
CA GLY A 70 -16.83 -1.32 -11.38
C GLY A 70 -16.42 -2.27 -10.25
N TYR A 71 -17.26 -3.26 -9.94
CA TYR A 71 -16.95 -4.26 -8.90
C TYR A 71 -16.22 -5.49 -9.44
N HIS A 72 -16.19 -5.68 -10.76
CA HIS A 72 -15.71 -6.92 -11.34
C HIS A 72 -14.21 -6.99 -11.44
N PHE A 73 -13.52 -5.89 -11.73
CA PHE A 73 -12.10 -5.93 -11.99
C PHE A 73 -11.37 -4.80 -11.29
N MET A 74 -10.25 -5.15 -10.69
CA MET A 74 -9.36 -4.26 -9.96
C MET A 74 -7.93 -4.57 -10.38
N ALA A 75 -7.12 -3.56 -10.62
CA ALA A 75 -5.69 -3.73 -10.87
C ALA A 75 -4.93 -2.63 -10.16
N GLU A 76 -3.81 -2.98 -9.55
CA GLU A 76 -2.94 -2.04 -8.85
C GLU A 76 -1.48 -2.36 -9.17
N ALA A 77 -0.71 -1.34 -9.50
CA ALA A 77 0.72 -1.42 -9.72
C ALA A 77 1.43 -0.39 -8.85
N GLY A 78 2.56 -0.76 -8.27
CA GLY A 78 3.34 0.09 -7.40
C GLY A 78 4.82 -0.04 -7.65
N VAL A 79 5.55 1.04 -7.42
CA VAL A 79 7.01 1.05 -7.39
C VAL A 79 7.48 1.82 -6.16
N GLN A 80 8.44 1.25 -5.45
CA GLN A 80 9.17 1.89 -4.37
C GLN A 80 10.64 1.91 -4.74
N ALA A 81 11.23 3.10 -4.82
CA ALA A 81 12.64 3.31 -5.03
C ALA A 81 13.26 3.93 -3.77
N VAL A 82 14.43 3.45 -3.39
CA VAL A 82 15.20 3.99 -2.27
C VAL A 82 16.59 4.33 -2.77
N ALA A 83 16.99 5.59 -2.60
CA ALA A 83 18.31 6.07 -2.96
C ALA A 83 19.37 5.60 -1.95
N GLN A 84 20.63 5.58 -2.39
CA GLN A 84 21.75 5.23 -1.52
C GLN A 84 21.79 6.14 -0.29
N GLN A 85 22.08 5.54 0.86
CA GLN A 85 22.33 6.28 2.08
C GLN A 85 23.67 7.02 1.95
N ILE A 86 23.64 8.36 2.04
CA ILE A 86 24.78 9.21 1.68
C ILE A 86 25.72 9.42 2.87
N ASP A 87 25.15 9.70 4.05
CA ASP A 87 25.90 9.77 5.30
C ASP A 87 25.60 8.53 6.17
N PHE A 88 26.63 7.91 6.71
CA PHE A 88 26.56 6.79 7.64
C PHE A 88 27.71 6.91 8.63
N SER A 89 27.46 6.63 9.92
CA SER A 89 28.52 6.67 10.92
C SER A 89 29.23 5.33 11.01
N THR A 90 30.39 5.23 10.36
CA THR A 90 31.27 4.05 10.45
C THR A 90 31.72 3.77 11.90
N GLU A 91 31.83 4.82 12.72
CA GLU A 91 32.23 4.73 14.14
C GLU A 91 31.18 4.01 15.02
N TYR A 92 29.91 4.00 14.60
CA TYR A 92 28.83 3.25 15.26
C TYR A 92 28.44 1.94 14.55
N GLY A 93 29.25 1.48 13.59
CA GLY A 93 29.01 0.21 12.89
C GLY A 93 27.90 0.25 11.84
N GLU A 94 27.51 1.44 11.37
CA GLU A 94 26.61 1.58 10.23
C GLU A 94 27.34 1.26 8.92
N ASP A 95 26.66 0.53 8.02
CA ASP A 95 27.18 0.11 6.71
C ASP A 95 26.28 0.67 5.60
N ARG A 96 26.84 0.84 4.39
CA ARG A 96 26.12 1.43 3.25
C ARG A 96 24.93 0.55 2.87
N THR A 97 23.73 1.10 2.90
CA THR A 97 22.56 0.44 2.31
C THR A 97 22.52 0.70 0.80
N PRO A 98 22.58 -0.35 -0.05
CA PRO A 98 22.54 -0.18 -1.49
C PRO A 98 21.15 0.31 -1.94
N GLU A 99 21.13 1.11 -3.01
CA GLU A 99 19.89 1.52 -3.66
C GLU A 99 19.09 0.30 -4.11
N TYR A 100 17.77 0.39 -3.97
CA TYR A 100 16.88 -0.68 -4.41
C TYR A 100 15.59 -0.13 -4.98
N LEU A 101 15.02 -0.92 -5.91
CA LEU A 101 13.73 -0.68 -6.51
C LEU A 101 12.88 -1.94 -6.34
N ILE A 102 11.73 -1.79 -5.68
CA ILE A 102 10.72 -2.84 -5.52
C ILE A 102 9.52 -2.47 -6.38
N ALA A 103 9.19 -3.34 -7.31
CA ALA A 103 7.95 -3.26 -8.07
C ALA A 103 6.93 -4.26 -7.51
N SER A 104 5.68 -3.83 -7.39
CA SER A 104 4.54 -4.64 -6.98
C SER A 104 3.43 -4.54 -8.00
N PHE A 105 2.70 -5.64 -8.17
CA PHE A 105 1.52 -5.70 -9.03
C PHE A 105 0.47 -6.59 -8.38
N SER A 106 -0.79 -6.19 -8.47
CA SER A 106 -1.90 -7.01 -8.04
C SER A 106 -3.11 -6.81 -8.95
N ALA A 107 -3.91 -7.86 -9.06
CA ALA A 107 -5.15 -7.87 -9.79
C ALA A 107 -6.22 -8.57 -8.95
N GLY A 108 -7.46 -8.11 -9.05
CA GLY A 108 -8.57 -8.69 -8.33
C GLY A 108 -9.82 -8.77 -9.19
N TYR A 109 -10.67 -9.74 -8.84
CA TYR A 109 -11.96 -9.94 -9.45
C TYR A 109 -13.06 -9.97 -8.39
N GLY A 110 -14.17 -9.29 -8.67
CA GLY A 110 -15.35 -9.30 -7.81
C GLY A 110 -16.54 -10.00 -8.43
N TRP A 111 -17.11 -10.95 -7.69
CA TRP A 111 -18.37 -11.61 -8.03
C TRP A 111 -19.50 -11.06 -7.17
N ARG A 112 -20.64 -10.75 -7.79
CA ARG A 112 -21.85 -10.40 -7.05
C ARG A 112 -22.71 -11.65 -6.89
N ILE A 113 -22.96 -12.02 -5.64
CA ILE A 113 -23.87 -13.10 -5.26
C ILE A 113 -25.02 -12.45 -4.49
N LYS A 114 -26.17 -12.27 -5.17
CA LYS A 114 -27.32 -11.51 -4.65
C LYS A 114 -26.89 -10.07 -4.26
N GLU A 115 -26.99 -9.73 -2.98
CA GLU A 115 -26.65 -8.42 -2.40
C GLU A 115 -25.21 -8.36 -1.86
N VAL A 116 -24.47 -9.47 -1.91
CA VAL A 116 -23.07 -9.55 -1.43
C VAL A 116 -22.12 -9.49 -2.62
N ILE A 117 -21.00 -8.77 -2.46
CA ILE A 117 -19.90 -8.78 -3.42
C ILE A 117 -18.71 -9.48 -2.77
N LEU A 118 -18.27 -10.58 -3.38
CA LEU A 118 -17.07 -11.29 -3.01
C LEU A 118 -15.91 -10.78 -3.87
N HIS A 119 -14.84 -10.32 -3.25
CA HIS A 119 -13.61 -9.94 -3.94
C HIS A 119 -12.52 -10.99 -3.71
N LEU A 120 -11.82 -11.35 -4.78
CA LEU A 120 -10.56 -12.09 -4.71
C LEU A 120 -9.49 -11.23 -5.36
N LYS A 121 -8.42 -10.96 -4.64
CA LYS A 121 -7.25 -10.22 -5.11
C LYS A 121 -6.03 -11.11 -5.00
N THR A 122 -5.25 -11.15 -6.07
CA THR A 122 -3.93 -11.79 -6.09
C THR A 122 -2.88 -10.78 -6.49
N GLY A 123 -1.69 -10.90 -5.93
CA GLY A 123 -0.60 -10.00 -6.27
C GLY A 123 0.77 -10.61 -6.07
N VAL A 124 1.75 -9.91 -6.58
CA VAL A 124 3.17 -10.19 -6.43
C VAL A 124 3.87 -8.91 -5.97
N GLU A 125 4.64 -9.03 -4.91
CA GLU A 125 5.57 -8.00 -4.46
C GLU A 125 6.99 -8.41 -4.81
N ASN A 126 7.84 -7.42 -5.06
CA ASN A 126 9.22 -7.62 -5.45
C ASN A 126 9.33 -8.53 -6.69
N ILE A 127 8.70 -8.10 -7.79
CA ILE A 127 8.61 -8.84 -9.07
C ILE A 127 9.99 -9.31 -9.56
N PHE A 128 11.02 -8.50 -9.36
CA PHE A 128 12.40 -8.75 -9.80
C PHE A 128 13.24 -9.56 -8.80
N ASP A 129 12.66 -10.01 -7.69
CA ASP A 129 13.33 -10.77 -6.63
C ASP A 129 14.64 -10.10 -6.14
N LYS A 130 14.60 -8.78 -5.99
CA LYS A 130 15.75 -8.00 -5.53
C LYS A 130 16.01 -8.33 -4.06
N ARG A 131 17.25 -8.68 -3.73
CA ARG A 131 17.71 -8.71 -2.34
C ARG A 131 18.01 -7.29 -1.89
N TYR A 132 17.38 -6.87 -0.79
CA TYR A 132 17.54 -5.54 -0.21
C TYR A 132 17.54 -5.60 1.32
N SER A 133 18.22 -4.67 1.94
CA SER A 133 18.14 -4.35 3.37
C SER A 133 17.79 -2.87 3.49
N THR A 134 17.17 -2.50 4.60
CA THR A 134 16.83 -1.12 4.93
C THR A 134 17.75 -0.61 6.02
N CYS A 135 17.87 0.72 6.18
CA CYS A 135 18.69 1.31 7.23
C CYS A 135 18.21 0.92 8.65
N SER A 136 16.96 0.47 8.79
CA SER A 136 16.43 -0.04 10.06
C SER A 136 16.77 -1.51 10.33
N ASP A 137 17.40 -2.21 9.38
CA ASP A 137 17.76 -3.63 9.55
C ASP A 137 19.12 -3.76 10.23
N TRP A 138 19.11 -4.27 11.45
CA TRP A 138 20.33 -4.58 12.19
C TRP A 138 21.21 -5.55 11.37
N ASN A 139 22.47 -5.19 11.13
CA ASN A 139 23.45 -5.99 10.38
C ASN A 139 23.04 -6.35 8.94
N ASN A 140 22.30 -5.46 8.25
CA ASN A 140 21.95 -5.65 6.83
C ASN A 140 21.23 -6.98 6.53
N ILE A 141 20.45 -7.50 7.50
CA ILE A 141 19.70 -8.75 7.29
C ILE A 141 18.74 -8.53 6.10
N PRO A 142 18.79 -9.40 5.08
CA PRO A 142 18.00 -9.22 3.87
C PRO A 142 16.51 -9.36 4.18
N ARG A 143 15.72 -8.43 3.64
CA ARG A 143 14.25 -8.47 3.67
C ARG A 143 13.70 -9.56 2.74
N LYS A 144 12.38 -9.76 2.83
CA LYS A 144 11.66 -10.75 2.02
C LYS A 144 11.91 -10.50 0.52
N GLY A 145 12.25 -11.57 -0.19
CA GLY A 145 12.36 -11.57 -1.66
C GLY A 145 11.00 -11.47 -2.34
N ARG A 146 10.87 -12.04 -3.54
CA ARG A 146 9.58 -12.11 -4.23
C ARG A 146 8.52 -12.80 -3.37
N ASN A 147 7.38 -12.15 -3.19
CA ASN A 147 6.27 -12.66 -2.39
C ASN A 147 4.96 -12.63 -3.19
N PHE A 148 4.09 -13.60 -2.94
CA PHE A 148 2.76 -13.68 -3.54
C PHE A 148 1.70 -13.43 -2.47
N LEU A 149 0.73 -12.58 -2.81
CA LEU A 149 -0.38 -12.20 -1.97
C LEU A 149 -1.67 -12.79 -2.53
N LEU A 150 -2.52 -13.28 -1.64
CA LEU A 150 -3.90 -13.69 -1.93
C LEU A 150 -4.77 -13.13 -0.81
N ILE A 151 -5.71 -12.26 -1.15
CA ILE A 151 -6.56 -11.50 -0.22
C ILE A 151 -8.00 -11.54 -0.73
#